data_AF-A0A2K8YXF9-F1
#
_entry.id   AF-A0A2K8YXF9-F1
#
_cell.length_a   1.000
_cell.length_b   1.000
_cell.length_c   1.000
_cell.angle_alpha   90.00
_cell.angle_beta   90.00
_cell.angle_gamma   90.00
#
_symmetry.space_group_name_H-M   'P 1'
#
loop_
_entity.id
_entity.type
_entity.pdbx_description
1 polymer ?
#
loop_
_entity_poly.entity_id
_entity_poly.type
_entity_poly.pdbx_seq_one_letter_code
_entity_poly.pdbx_strand_id
1 'polypeptide(L)'
;MTRYHTNDLKQQIERILRWEQSSHWRPRDFVHLSELVFSHTQRHVDAQELELFWLSSAVPSETSLDTLAIFIDYTDWDDFCSRNSYGVVEVDEETSILHAPMWEIPVRWVIAICWFSVIASVVIGVLLVWKR
;
A
#
# COMPACT_ATOMS: atom_id res chain seq x y z
N MET A 1 -11.25 8.13 -17.57
CA MET A 1 -10.08 7.30 -17.22
C MET A 1 -9.78 7.34 -15.73
N THR A 2 -9.65 8.50 -15.10
CA THR A 2 -9.24 8.67 -13.69
C THR A 2 -10.02 7.82 -12.68
N ARG A 3 -11.34 7.66 -12.86
CA ARG A 3 -12.20 6.88 -11.94
C ARG A 3 -11.83 5.39 -11.85
N TYR A 4 -11.30 4.79 -12.92
CA TYR A 4 -10.89 3.39 -12.90
C TYR A 4 -9.62 3.21 -12.07
N HIS A 5 -8.61 4.04 -12.31
CA HIS A 5 -7.37 4.03 -11.56
C HIS A 5 -7.60 4.31 -10.07
N THR A 6 -8.50 5.22 -9.71
CA THR A 6 -8.78 5.51 -8.29
C THR A 6 -9.41 4.33 -7.55
N ASN A 7 -10.20 3.51 -8.24
CA ASN A 7 -10.77 2.30 -7.63
C ASN A 7 -9.72 1.20 -7.45
N ASP A 8 -8.83 1.05 -8.44
CA ASP A 8 -7.71 0.12 -8.34
C ASP A 8 -6.76 0.52 -7.20
N LEU A 9 -6.49 1.82 -7.05
CA LEU A 9 -5.70 2.37 -5.93
C LEU A 9 -6.31 1.99 -4.57
N LYS A 10 -7.62 2.22 -4.40
CA LYS A 10 -8.35 1.84 -3.17
C LYS A 10 -8.20 0.34 -2.88
N GLN A 11 -8.38 -0.49 -3.91
CA GLN A 11 -8.30 -1.94 -3.76
C GLN A 11 -6.89 -2.42 -3.39
N GLN A 12 -5.85 -1.79 -3.96
CA GLN A 12 -4.46 -2.10 -3.60
C GLN A 12 -4.15 -1.70 -2.14
N ILE A 13 -4.62 -0.53 -1.70
CA ILE A 13 -4.48 -0.08 -0.32
C ILE A 13 -5.19 -1.05 0.65
N GLU A 14 -6.43 -1.43 0.36
CA GLU A 14 -7.19 -2.40 1.17
C GLU A 14 -6.46 -3.75 1.30
N ARG A 15 -5.84 -4.22 0.21
CA ARG A 15 -5.06 -5.46 0.19
C ARG A 15 -3.82 -5.38 1.08
N ILE A 16 -3.11 -4.25 1.07
CA ILE A 16 -1.89 -4.05 1.86
C ILE A 16 -2.23 -3.92 3.35
N LEU A 17 -3.31 -3.21 3.69
CA LEU A 17 -3.77 -3.03 5.06
C LEU A 17 -4.30 -4.33 5.67
N ARG A 18 -4.86 -5.24 4.86
CA ARG A 18 -5.52 -6.48 5.30
C ARG A 18 -6.65 -6.23 6.32
N TRP A 19 -7.26 -5.04 6.25
CA TRP A 19 -8.43 -4.71 7.05
C TRP A 19 -9.69 -5.33 6.44
N GLU A 20 -10.83 -5.19 7.12
CA GLU A 20 -12.12 -5.50 6.51
C GLU A 20 -12.38 -4.59 5.30
N GLN A 21 -13.34 -4.97 4.46
CA GLN A 21 -13.71 -4.19 3.29
C GLN A 21 -14.06 -2.75 3.68
N SER A 22 -13.67 -1.77 2.86
CA SER A 22 -13.85 -0.34 3.17
C SER A 22 -15.29 0.10 3.43
N SER A 23 -16.28 -0.69 3.01
CA SER A 23 -17.69 -0.52 3.37
C SER A 23 -17.97 -0.64 4.87
N HIS A 24 -17.07 -1.25 5.65
CA HIS A 24 -17.19 -1.43 7.10
C HIS A 24 -16.33 -0.47 7.90
N TRP A 25 -15.51 0.36 7.23
CA TRP A 25 -14.64 1.30 7.91
C TRP A 25 -15.45 2.38 8.61
N ARG A 26 -14.99 2.75 9.79
CA ARG A 26 -15.51 3.83 10.61
C ARG A 26 -14.59 5.05 10.50
N PRO A 27 -15.04 6.24 10.91
CA PRO A 27 -14.20 7.45 10.90
C PRO A 27 -12.82 7.27 11.57
N ARG A 28 -12.76 6.48 12.66
CA ARG A 28 -11.50 6.16 13.34
C ARG A 28 -10.51 5.35 12.49
N ASP A 29 -11.00 4.54 11.57
CA ASP A 29 -10.17 3.69 10.72
C ASP A 29 -9.50 4.57 9.64
N PHE A 30 -10.18 5.61 9.18
CA PHE A 30 -9.58 6.64 8.31
C PHE A 30 -8.54 7.50 9.04
N VAL A 31 -8.74 7.80 10.32
CA VAL A 31 -7.71 8.44 11.16
C VAL A 31 -6.48 7.55 11.24
N HIS A 32 -6.67 6.26 11.50
CA HIS A 32 -5.56 5.32 11.55
C HIS A 32 -4.84 5.16 10.19
N LEU A 33 -5.60 5.17 9.08
CA LEU A 33 -5.02 5.16 7.74
C LEU A 33 -4.18 6.42 7.49
N SER A 34 -4.67 7.60 7.87
CA SER A 34 -3.93 8.86 7.76
C SER A 34 -2.60 8.79 8.52
N GLU A 35 -2.61 8.25 9.75
CA GLU A 35 -1.40 8.02 10.54
C GLU A 35 -0.43 7.05 9.85
N LEU A 36 -0.92 5.96 9.29
CA LEU A 36 -0.09 4.99 8.55
C LEU A 36 0.53 5.61 7.31
N VAL A 37 -0.25 6.34 6.51
CA VAL A 37 0.22 7.06 5.33
C VAL A 37 1.30 8.07 5.73
N PHE A 38 1.07 8.85 6.78
CA PHE A 38 2.05 9.81 7.29
C PHE A 38 3.33 9.10 7.77
N SER A 39 3.20 8.01 8.51
CA SER A 39 4.35 7.25 9.02
C SER A 39 5.23 6.71 7.88
N HIS A 40 4.61 6.30 6.77
CA HIS A 40 5.30 5.70 5.62
C HIS A 40 5.90 6.75 4.68
N THR A 41 5.12 7.79 4.36
CA THR A 41 5.45 8.75 3.29
C THR A 41 5.99 10.07 3.80
N GLN A 42 5.86 10.34 5.11
CA GLN A 42 6.11 11.64 5.75
C GLN A 42 5.26 12.79 5.18
N ARG A 43 4.17 12.45 4.47
CA ARG A 43 3.20 13.40 3.93
C ARG A 43 1.85 13.16 4.60
N HIS A 44 1.17 14.24 4.97
CA HIS A 44 -0.10 14.17 5.65
C HIS A 44 -1.24 14.17 4.63
N VAL A 45 -2.16 13.22 4.75
CA VAL A 45 -3.45 13.22 4.05
C VAL A 45 -4.54 13.24 5.10
N ASP A 46 -5.48 14.17 4.98
CA ASP A 46 -6.50 14.37 6.01
C ASP A 46 -7.46 13.17 6.09
N ALA A 47 -7.82 12.77 7.31
CA ALA A 47 -8.70 11.62 7.53
C ALA A 47 -10.10 11.81 6.92
N GLN A 48 -10.62 13.05 6.94
CA GLN A 48 -11.90 13.40 6.32
C GLN A 48 -11.79 13.38 4.79
N GLU A 49 -10.64 13.77 4.23
CA GLU A 49 -10.37 13.64 2.80
C GLU A 49 -10.31 12.17 2.37
N LEU A 50 -9.66 11.31 3.16
CA LEU A 50 -9.67 9.86 2.95
C LEU A 50 -11.08 9.28 3.05
N GLU A 51 -11.84 9.66 4.08
CA GLU A 51 -13.22 9.21 4.24
C GLU A 51 -14.08 9.57 3.02
N LEU A 52 -13.99 10.81 2.55
CA LEU A 52 -14.67 11.25 1.33
C LEU A 52 -14.17 10.51 0.09
N PHE A 53 -12.86 10.25 -0.02
CA PHE A 53 -12.31 9.51 -1.14
C PHE A 53 -12.91 8.12 -1.24
N TRP A 54 -13.06 7.39 -0.13
CA TRP A 54 -13.63 6.04 -0.13
C TRP A 54 -15.14 6.02 -0.29
N LEU A 55 -15.87 6.88 0.44
CA LEU A 55 -17.33 6.87 0.48
C LEU A 55 -17.96 7.56 -0.73
N SER A 56 -17.25 8.49 -1.36
CA SER A 56 -17.76 9.26 -2.49
C SER A 56 -17.02 8.95 -3.79
N SER A 57 -17.53 9.48 -4.89
CA SER A 57 -16.86 9.49 -6.19
C SER A 57 -16.03 10.76 -6.41
N ALA A 58 -15.79 11.54 -5.33
CA ALA A 58 -14.91 12.69 -5.37
C ALA A 58 -13.47 12.23 -5.61
N VAL A 59 -12.81 12.92 -6.54
CA VAL A 59 -11.39 12.70 -6.82
C VAL A 59 -10.62 13.58 -5.84
N PRO A 60 -9.69 13.02 -5.04
CA PRO A 60 -8.83 13.80 -4.14
C PRO A 60 -7.96 14.77 -4.91
N SER A 61 -7.24 15.63 -4.18
CA SER A 61 -6.19 16.42 -4.82
C SER A 61 -5.12 15.50 -5.44
N GLU A 62 -4.47 15.97 -6.50
CA GLU A 62 -3.37 15.23 -7.16
C GLU A 62 -2.24 14.92 -6.16
N THR A 63 -1.92 15.86 -5.26
CA THR A 63 -0.98 15.65 -4.15
C THR A 63 -1.39 14.53 -3.20
N SER A 64 -2.69 14.38 -2.93
CA SER A 64 -3.22 13.31 -2.09
C SER A 64 -3.15 11.96 -2.81
N LEU A 65 -3.44 11.94 -4.11
CA LEU A 65 -3.28 10.75 -4.95
C LEU A 65 -1.82 10.31 -5.05
N ASP A 66 -0.89 11.25 -5.25
CA ASP A 66 0.56 10.97 -5.21
C ASP A 66 0.97 10.36 -3.87
N THR A 67 0.50 10.95 -2.78
CA THR A 67 0.84 10.48 -1.44
C THR A 67 0.32 9.06 -1.20
N LEU A 68 -0.89 8.75 -1.67
CA LEU A 68 -1.47 7.42 -1.59
C LEU A 68 -0.78 6.42 -2.52
N ALA A 69 -0.33 6.84 -3.70
CA ALA A 69 0.47 6.02 -4.61
C ALA A 69 1.83 5.67 -3.99
N ILE A 70 2.51 6.66 -3.38
CA ILE A 70 3.76 6.44 -2.64
C ILE A 70 3.55 5.55 -1.41
N PHE A 71 2.39 5.65 -0.75
CA PHE A 71 2.04 4.77 0.37
C PHE A 71 2.02 3.29 -0.04
N ILE A 72 1.67 2.99 -1.30
CA ILE A 72 1.69 1.63 -1.86
C ILE A 72 2.92 1.37 -2.75
N ASP A 73 4.02 2.07 -2.49
CA ASP A 73 5.35 1.91 -3.11
C ASP A 73 5.46 2.27 -4.61
N TYR A 74 4.61 3.18 -5.11
CA TYR A 74 4.80 3.80 -6.44
C TYR A 74 5.57 5.11 -6.32
N THR A 75 6.11 5.60 -7.44
CA THR A 75 6.86 6.86 -7.46
C THR A 75 5.95 8.06 -7.24
N ASP A 76 4.82 8.05 -7.93
CA ASP A 76 3.79 9.08 -7.94
C ASP A 76 2.49 8.49 -8.54
N TRP A 77 1.45 9.32 -8.64
CA TRP A 77 0.16 8.93 -9.18
C TRP A 77 0.20 8.58 -10.67
N ASP A 78 1.08 9.22 -11.45
CA ASP A 78 1.21 8.96 -12.89
C ASP A 78 1.91 7.60 -13.14
N ASP A 79 2.96 7.30 -12.37
CA ASP A 79 3.61 5.99 -12.31
C ASP A 79 2.60 4.89 -11.93
N PHE A 80 1.69 5.18 -11.00
CA PHE A 80 0.58 4.27 -10.70
C PHE A 80 -0.36 4.08 -11.89
N CYS A 81 -0.78 5.17 -12.54
CA CYS A 81 -1.71 5.10 -13.66
C CYS A 81 -1.12 4.37 -14.87
N SER A 82 0.13 4.65 -15.22
CA SER A 82 0.85 4.05 -16.35
C SER A 82 1.12 2.56 -16.14
N ARG A 83 1.52 2.15 -14.93
CA ARG A 83 1.75 0.72 -14.62
C ARG A 83 0.46 -0.08 -14.53
N ASN A 84 -0.66 0.56 -14.17
CA ASN A 84 -1.96 -0.10 -14.02
C ASN A 84 -2.94 0.21 -15.16
N SER A 85 -2.48 0.82 -16.27
CA SER A 85 -3.29 1.01 -17.48
C SER A 85 -3.37 -0.27 -18.31
N TYR A 86 -4.13 -1.25 -17.83
CA TYR A 86 -4.56 -2.37 -18.67
C TYR A 86 -5.61 -1.87 -19.68
N GLY A 87 -5.18 -1.32 -20.83
CA GLY A 87 -6.13 -1.05 -21.92
C GLY A 87 -5.80 -0.01 -22.99
N VAL A 88 -4.57 0.53 -23.10
CA VAL A 88 -4.17 1.24 -24.34
C VAL A 88 -2.78 0.75 -24.74
N VAL A 89 -2.79 -0.10 -25.75
CA VAL A 89 -1.61 -0.52 -26.49
C VAL A 89 -1.03 0.71 -27.18
N GLU A 90 0.08 1.23 -26.68
CA GLU A 90 1.11 1.79 -27.55
C GLU A 90 2.25 0.77 -27.59
N VAL A 91 2.28 0.03 -28.69
CA VAL A 91 3.46 -0.73 -29.11
C VAL A 91 4.56 0.29 -29.38
N ASP A 92 5.41 0.54 -28.39
CA ASP A 92 6.79 0.91 -28.66
C ASP A 92 7.66 -0.33 -28.45
N GLU A 93 8.07 -0.87 -29.59
CA GLU A 93 8.62 -2.20 -29.81
C GLU A 93 10.12 -2.21 -29.50
N GLU A 94 10.58 -1.82 -28.30
CA GLU A 94 11.99 -2.13 -27.93
C GLU A 94 12.38 -2.24 -26.44
N THR A 95 11.49 -1.99 -25.47
CA THR A 95 11.80 -2.23 -24.03
C THR A 95 10.95 -3.29 -23.35
N SER A 96 10.20 -4.06 -24.13
CA SER A 96 9.24 -5.07 -23.65
C SER A 96 9.85 -6.43 -23.31
N ILE A 97 11.00 -6.44 -22.63
CA ILE A 97 11.55 -7.63 -21.96
C ILE A 97 12.09 -7.13 -20.61
N LEU A 98 11.30 -7.29 -19.53
CA LEU A 98 11.74 -7.65 -18.17
C LEU A 98 10.82 -7.18 -17.04
N HIS A 99 9.75 -6.42 -17.27
CA HIS A 99 8.91 -5.99 -16.15
C HIS A 99 7.53 -6.66 -16.23
N ALA A 100 7.54 -7.95 -15.91
CA ALA A 100 6.36 -8.56 -15.29
C ALA A 100 5.97 -7.70 -14.07
N PRO A 101 4.69 -7.65 -13.67
CA PRO A 101 4.29 -7.06 -12.40
C PRO A 101 4.79 -7.97 -11.28
N MET A 102 6.10 -7.95 -11.05
CA MET A 102 6.74 -8.61 -9.94
C MET A 102 6.44 -7.71 -8.76
N TRP A 103 5.39 -8.08 -8.03
CA TRP A 103 5.08 -7.55 -6.73
C TRP A 103 6.30 -7.83 -5.84
N GLU A 104 7.23 -6.87 -5.82
CA GLU A 104 8.38 -6.92 -4.94
C GLU A 104 7.80 -6.89 -3.52
N ILE A 105 7.75 -8.07 -2.90
CA ILE A 105 7.41 -8.21 -1.48
C ILE A 105 8.34 -7.23 -0.78
N PRO A 106 7.81 -6.15 -0.15
CA PRO A 106 8.66 -5.06 0.28
C PRO A 106 9.66 -5.65 1.26
N VAL A 107 10.95 -5.58 0.93
CA VAL A 107 12.03 -6.23 1.68
C VAL A 107 12.00 -5.89 3.18
N ARG A 108 11.37 -4.76 3.52
CA ARG A 108 11.07 -4.32 4.89
C ARG A 108 10.19 -5.30 5.68
N TRP A 109 9.21 -5.94 5.05
CA TRP A 109 8.37 -6.98 5.68
C TRP A 109 9.11 -8.32 5.79
N VAL A 110 9.94 -8.66 4.81
CA VAL A 110 10.81 -9.86 4.89
C VAL A 110 11.76 -9.74 6.08
N ILE A 111 12.37 -8.57 6.26
CA ILE A 111 13.22 -8.28 7.40
C ILE A 111 12.44 -8.44 8.71
N ALA A 112 11.24 -7.86 8.83
CA ALA A 112 10.42 -8.00 10.03
C ALA A 112 10.08 -9.47 10.36
N ILE A 113 9.73 -10.27 9.35
CA ILE A 113 9.44 -11.71 9.52
C ILE A 113 10.70 -12.49 9.94
N CYS A 114 11.86 -12.19 9.34
CA CYS A 114 13.14 -12.78 9.73
C CYS A 114 13.51 -12.48 11.19
N TRP A 115 13.34 -11.23 11.64
CA TRP A 115 13.60 -10.87 13.04
C TRP A 115 12.68 -11.62 14.02
N PHE A 116 11.39 -11.78 13.70
CA PHE A 116 10.47 -12.57 14.52
C PHE A 116 10.89 -14.03 14.64
N SER A 117 11.36 -14.65 13.54
CA SER A 117 11.86 -16.03 13.55
C SER A 117 13.12 -16.18 14.42
N VAL A 118 14.07 -15.25 14.30
CA VAL A 118 15.31 -15.26 15.11
C VAL A 118 14.99 -15.11 16.60
N ILE A 119 14.10 -14.18 16.96
CA ILE A 119 13.68 -13.96 18.35
C ILE A 119 13.01 -15.22 18.92
N ALA A 120 12.11 -15.84 18.16
CA ALA A 120 11.45 -17.08 18.59
C ALA A 120 12.45 -18.20 18.87
N SER A 121 13.46 -18.41 18.02
CA SER A 121 14.50 -19.41 18.25
C SER A 121 15.34 -19.13 19.49
N VAL A 122 15.71 -17.87 19.75
CA VAL A 122 16.45 -17.48 20.95
C VAL A 122 15.63 -17.73 22.22
N VAL A 123 14.34 -17.37 22.21
CA VAL A 123 13.44 -17.60 23.35
C VAL A 123 13.29 -19.08 23.67
N ILE A 124 13.13 -19.94 22.65
CA ILE A 124 13.06 -21.40 22.84
C ILE A 124 14.37 -21.94 23.43
N GLY A 125 15.52 -21.47 22.94
CA GLY A 125 16.82 -21.86 23.47
C GLY A 125 16.99 -21.49 24.96
N VAL A 126 16.60 -20.28 25.34
CA VAL A 126 16.67 -19.81 26.73
C VAL A 126 15.73 -20.61 27.64
N LEU A 127 14.50 -20.90 27.20
CA LEU A 127 13.55 -21.71 27.95
C LEU A 127 14.04 -23.14 28.21
N LEU A 128 14.73 -23.75 27.24
CA LEU A 128 15.30 -25.08 27.40
C LEU A 128 16.47 -25.11 28.39
N VAL A 129 17.25 -24.04 28.48
CA VAL A 129 18.35 -23.92 29.45
C VAL A 129 17.82 -23.69 30.87
N TRP A 130 16.75 -22.91 31.03
CA TRP A 130 16.14 -22.65 32.35
C TRP A 130 15.34 -23.83 32.92
N LYS A 131 14.85 -24.73 32.06
CA LYS A 131 14.07 -25.91 32.48
C LYS A 131 14.97 -27.13 32.79
N ARG A 132 16.28 -27.01 32.62
CA ARG A 132 17.28 -28.05 32.91
C ARG A 132 17.99 -27.75 34.22
#